data_AF-A0AAD6TS99-F1
#
_entry.id   AF-A0AAD6TS99-F1
#
_cell.length_a   1.000
_cell.length_b   1.000
_cell.length_c   1.000
_cell.angle_alpha   90.00
_cell.angle_beta   90.00
_cell.angle_gamma   90.00
#
_symmetry.space_group_name_H-M   'P 1'
#
loop_
_entity.id
_entity.type
_entity.pdbx_description
1 polymer ?
#
loop_
_entity_poly.entity_id
_entity_poly.type
_entity_poly.pdbx_seq_one_letter_code
_entity_poly.pdbx_strand_id
1 'polypeptide(L)'
;MPGLSIRQRRPPPPDAQIRLVSPDFDSNSCFATAVPCKLKSMRNPEESNERELIWSCQDVLRDDPRRRFTFGISLDDTDLRIWFFSRSHELVTPPLNYLKEAPRLVQLFLTLAFASQEELGYDESMTQFKDNCGAVQYKIQVGEAFYVTTKLLSDHRHDAACGRTTRVWEAYREDNPERTPVALKDLWTSTGAIQEGTQLLDLHEKLHALEDPGTPHPPGQYFLTVLDHGYVQTSNGEDDHTIDNMTRGCFPPTDGPSYSRMHYRIVFKEVGTPVHNLQCLSEVMRALADATQALRLLYRLGLIHRDVSAGNILLVDGVGKLSDLEYLRSFKGPSSSQLDRHVIGTADYTSGEVAARRY
;
A
#
# COMPACT_ATOMS: atom_id res chain seq x y z
N MET A 1 -21.33 -27.72 16.81
CA MET A 1 -21.22 -26.45 17.54
C MET A 1 -20.72 -25.40 16.56
N PRO A 2 -21.60 -24.57 15.96
CA PRO A 2 -21.16 -23.54 15.02
C PRO A 2 -20.43 -22.42 15.79
N GLY A 3 -19.19 -22.14 15.37
CA GLY A 3 -18.33 -21.13 15.97
C GLY A 3 -18.89 -19.71 15.78
N LEU A 4 -18.92 -18.95 16.87
CA LEU A 4 -19.21 -17.51 16.85
C LEU A 4 -18.16 -16.81 15.99
N SER A 5 -18.56 -16.40 14.78
CA SER A 5 -17.94 -15.26 14.10
C SER A 5 -18.33 -14.01 14.90
N ILE A 6 -17.40 -13.50 15.70
CA ILE A 6 -17.49 -12.14 16.21
C ILE A 6 -17.28 -11.24 14.99
N ARG A 7 -18.36 -10.91 14.28
CA ARG A 7 -18.37 -9.74 13.42
C ARG A 7 -18.15 -8.54 14.33
N GLN A 8 -16.91 -8.04 14.41
CA GLN A 8 -16.65 -6.73 15.00
C GLN A 8 -17.57 -5.75 14.28
N ARG A 9 -18.54 -5.18 15.02
CA ARG A 9 -19.45 -4.19 14.45
C ARG A 9 -18.62 -2.97 14.09
N ARG A 10 -18.75 -2.48 12.85
CA ARG A 10 -18.13 -1.22 12.42
C ARG A 10 -18.60 -0.12 13.39
N PRO A 11 -17.69 0.69 13.97
CA PRO A 11 -18.08 1.80 14.82
C PRO A 11 -18.94 2.82 14.06
N PRO A 12 -19.72 3.64 14.76
CA PRO A 12 -20.50 4.70 14.13
C PRO A 12 -19.61 5.71 13.39
N PRO A 13 -20.13 6.37 12.33
CA PRO A 13 -19.41 7.40 11.59
C PRO A 13 -18.95 8.55 12.53
N PRO A 14 -17.98 9.38 12.09
CA PRO A 14 -17.53 10.51 12.91
C PRO A 14 -18.66 11.48 13.24
N ASP A 15 -18.62 12.05 14.44
CA ASP A 15 -19.66 12.96 14.95
C ASP A 15 -19.69 14.26 14.15
N ALA A 16 -18.52 14.69 13.65
CA ALA A 16 -18.35 15.79 12.73
C ALA A 16 -17.20 15.51 11.76
N GLN A 17 -17.15 16.23 10.65
CA GLN A 17 -16.02 16.14 9.74
C GLN A 17 -15.82 17.44 8.95
N ILE A 18 -14.57 17.78 8.68
CA ILE A 18 -14.23 18.76 7.65
C ILE A 18 -14.32 18.04 6.31
N ARG A 19 -15.10 18.57 5.36
CA ARG A 19 -15.26 18.00 4.02
C ARG A 19 -14.57 18.87 2.98
N LEU A 20 -13.98 18.24 1.97
CA LEU A 20 -13.65 18.94 0.74
C LEU A 20 -14.93 19.27 -0.01
N VAL A 21 -15.09 20.54 -0.41
CA VAL A 21 -16.16 20.98 -1.29
C VAL A 21 -15.55 21.19 -2.66
N SER A 22 -15.57 20.15 -3.49
CA SER A 22 -15.12 20.20 -4.88
C SER A 22 -16.11 19.41 -5.77
N PRO A 23 -16.31 19.82 -7.04
CA PRO A 23 -17.13 19.07 -8.00
C PRO A 23 -16.71 17.61 -8.17
N ASP A 24 -15.43 17.31 -7.92
CA ASP A 24 -14.84 15.98 -8.10
C ASP A 24 -15.17 15.04 -6.94
N PHE A 25 -15.66 15.59 -5.82
CA PHE A 25 -16.01 14.82 -4.63
C PHE A 25 -17.52 14.73 -4.48
N ASP A 26 -18.02 13.50 -4.46
CA ASP A 26 -19.39 13.27 -4.02
C ASP A 26 -19.50 13.66 -2.54
N SER A 27 -20.22 14.75 -2.27
CA SER A 27 -20.37 15.29 -0.92
C SER A 27 -20.86 14.28 0.10
N ASN A 28 -21.54 13.20 -0.30
CA ASN A 28 -22.03 12.14 0.58
C ASN A 28 -21.08 10.94 0.75
N SER A 29 -19.93 10.94 0.06
CA SER A 29 -18.94 9.86 0.15
C SER A 29 -17.97 10.04 1.32
N CYS A 30 -17.51 8.93 1.89
CA CYS A 30 -16.39 8.94 2.84
C CYS A 30 -15.11 9.54 2.22
N PHE A 31 -14.94 9.46 0.88
CA PHE A 31 -13.83 10.07 0.14
C PHE A 31 -13.79 11.61 0.22
N ALA A 32 -14.92 12.26 0.51
CA ALA A 32 -14.98 13.71 0.70
C ALA A 32 -14.53 14.15 2.11
N THR A 33 -14.25 13.21 3.01
CA THR A 33 -13.82 13.49 4.38
C THR A 33 -12.36 13.94 4.40
N ALA A 34 -12.15 15.24 4.64
CA ALA A 34 -10.82 15.82 4.77
C ALA A 34 -10.23 15.57 6.16
N VAL A 35 -11.03 15.72 7.23
CA VAL A 35 -10.59 15.48 8.61
C VAL A 35 -11.76 14.93 9.42
N PRO A 36 -11.72 13.66 9.89
CA PRO A 36 -12.71 13.15 10.83
C PRO A 36 -12.55 13.81 12.22
N CYS A 37 -13.69 14.15 12.83
CA CYS A 37 -13.76 14.72 14.17
C CYS A 37 -14.68 13.86 15.05
N LYS A 38 -14.20 13.51 16.25
CA LYS A 38 -14.96 12.78 17.25
C LYS A 38 -15.16 13.63 18.50
N LEU A 39 -16.40 13.68 18.99
CA LEU A 39 -16.82 14.46 20.15
C LEU A 39 -17.36 13.51 21.22
N LYS A 40 -16.90 13.68 22.47
CA LYS A 40 -17.40 12.83 23.55
C LYS A 40 -18.88 13.02 23.77
N SER A 41 -19.63 11.94 23.62
CA SER A 41 -21.03 11.90 24.00
C SER A 41 -21.15 11.92 25.52
N MET A 42 -21.81 12.94 26.08
CA MET A 42 -22.19 12.96 27.51
C MET A 42 -23.17 11.83 27.87
N ARG A 43 -23.71 11.09 26.89
CA ARG A 43 -24.68 10.01 27.10
C ARG A 43 -24.03 8.63 27.29
N ASN A 44 -22.80 8.43 26.84
CA ASN A 44 -22.07 7.14 26.91
C ASN A 44 -20.59 7.38 27.30
N PRO A 45 -20.29 7.56 28.59
CA PRO A 45 -18.92 7.80 29.04
C PRO A 45 -17.99 6.58 28.91
N GLU A 46 -18.53 5.38 28.63
CA GLU A 46 -17.76 4.15 28.46
C GLU A 46 -17.22 3.94 27.02
N GLU A 47 -17.69 4.70 26.03
CA GLU A 47 -17.17 4.65 24.65
C GLU A 47 -15.91 5.52 24.53
N SER A 48 -14.80 4.90 24.10
CA SER A 48 -13.55 5.63 23.88
C SER A 48 -13.59 6.30 22.51
N ASN A 49 -13.80 7.62 22.49
CA ASN A 49 -13.70 8.47 21.29
C ASN A 49 -12.43 8.20 20.48
N GLU A 50 -11.33 7.88 21.16
CA GLU A 50 -10.04 7.62 20.53
C GLU A 50 -10.13 6.39 19.64
N ARG A 51 -10.74 5.29 20.10
CA ARG A 51 -10.93 4.07 19.29
C ARG A 51 -11.76 4.35 18.05
N GLU A 52 -12.84 5.09 18.19
CA GLU A 52 -13.70 5.41 17.04
C GLU A 52 -13.03 6.37 16.04
N LEU A 53 -12.23 7.31 16.53
CA LEU A 53 -11.45 8.20 15.69
C LEU A 53 -10.37 7.41 14.94
N ILE A 54 -9.64 6.54 15.64
CA ILE A 54 -8.63 5.64 15.07
C ILE A 54 -9.25 4.84 13.94
N TRP A 55 -10.39 4.19 14.19
CA TRP A 55 -11.10 3.44 13.14
C TRP A 55 -11.55 4.33 11.98
N SER A 56 -12.04 5.54 12.24
CA SER A 56 -12.45 6.47 11.18
C SER A 56 -11.27 6.89 10.30
N CYS A 57 -10.12 7.21 10.91
CA CYS A 57 -8.89 7.56 10.20
C CYS A 57 -8.33 6.37 9.40
N GLN A 58 -8.36 5.16 9.99
CA GLN A 58 -7.99 3.92 9.32
C GLN A 58 -8.89 3.65 8.10
N ASP A 59 -10.21 3.86 8.24
CA ASP A 59 -11.17 3.73 7.16
C ASP A 59 -10.88 4.73 6.02
N VAL A 60 -10.58 5.99 6.35
CA VAL A 60 -10.21 7.01 5.35
C VAL A 60 -8.96 6.60 4.58
N LEU A 61 -7.90 6.17 5.27
CA LEU A 61 -6.66 5.69 4.63
C LEU A 61 -6.88 4.39 3.83
N ARG A 62 -7.73 3.49 4.32
CA ARG A 62 -7.97 2.19 3.68
C ARG A 62 -8.90 2.31 2.49
N ASP A 63 -9.88 3.19 2.52
CA ASP A 63 -10.89 3.25 1.48
C ASP A 63 -10.46 4.21 0.36
N ASP A 64 -9.92 5.40 0.66
CA ASP A 64 -9.45 6.35 -0.37
C ASP A 64 -8.01 6.06 -0.80
N PRO A 65 -7.74 5.59 -2.03
CA PRO A 65 -6.38 5.30 -2.48
C PRO A 65 -5.53 6.56 -2.66
N ARG A 66 -6.12 7.75 -2.79
CA ARG A 66 -5.37 9.00 -2.90
C ARG A 66 -4.81 9.46 -1.56
N ARG A 67 -5.16 8.80 -0.45
CA ARG A 67 -4.82 9.26 0.88
C ARG A 67 -3.48 8.70 1.35
N ARG A 68 -2.50 9.60 1.48
CA ARG A 68 -1.14 9.32 1.97
C ARG A 68 -1.07 9.34 3.50
N PHE A 69 -1.70 10.33 4.10
CA PHE A 69 -1.88 10.49 5.55
C PHE A 69 -3.21 11.18 5.85
N THR A 70 -3.68 11.15 7.10
CA THR A 70 -4.86 11.90 7.52
C THR A 70 -4.68 12.49 8.91
N PHE A 71 -5.23 13.68 9.12
CA PHE A 71 -5.45 14.23 10.45
C PHE A 71 -6.75 13.69 11.05
N GLY A 72 -6.86 13.73 12.38
CA GLY A 72 -8.09 13.52 13.12
C GLY A 72 -8.16 14.47 14.31
N ILE A 73 -9.36 14.82 14.76
CA ILE A 73 -9.55 15.67 15.94
C ILE A 73 -10.42 14.95 16.95
N SER A 74 -9.95 14.85 18.19
CA SER A 74 -10.77 14.38 19.32
C SER A 74 -11.01 15.51 20.31
N LEU A 75 -12.25 15.62 20.77
CA LEU A 75 -12.68 16.56 21.80
C LEU A 75 -13.24 15.79 23.00
N ASP A 76 -12.62 15.95 24.16
CA ASP A 76 -13.07 15.39 25.45
C ASP A 76 -13.19 16.51 26.48
N ASP A 77 -14.42 16.88 26.84
CA ASP A 77 -14.73 18.03 27.69
C ASP A 77 -14.07 19.32 27.17
N THR A 78 -13.02 19.80 27.82
CA THR A 78 -12.25 20.99 27.38
C THR A 78 -10.96 20.67 26.63
N ASP A 79 -10.62 19.39 26.51
CA ASP A 79 -9.37 18.92 25.95
C ASP A 79 -9.55 18.57 24.47
N LEU A 80 -8.78 19.26 23.63
CA LEU A 80 -8.64 18.97 22.21
C LEU A 80 -7.33 18.22 22.00
N ARG A 81 -7.36 17.13 21.21
CA ARG A 81 -6.15 16.51 20.66
C ARG A 81 -6.22 16.44 19.14
N ILE A 82 -5.07 16.65 18.52
CA ILE A 82 -4.89 16.46 17.09
C ILE A 82 -4.14 15.14 16.91
N TRP A 83 -4.68 14.32 16.02
CA TRP A 83 -4.13 13.04 15.64
C TRP A 83 -3.60 13.14 14.22
N PHE A 84 -2.50 12.45 13.95
CA PHE A 84 -1.92 12.29 12.63
C PHE A 84 -1.71 10.80 12.38
N PHE A 85 -2.26 10.31 11.28
CA PHE A 85 -2.15 8.93 10.86
C PHE A 85 -1.48 8.87 9.49
N SER A 86 -0.45 8.05 9.37
CA SER A 86 0.21 7.72 8.10
C SER A 86 0.35 6.20 7.99
N ARG A 87 0.93 5.71 6.89
CA ARG A 87 1.21 4.27 6.69
C ARG A 87 2.32 3.72 7.59
N SER A 88 2.98 4.58 8.35
CA SER A 88 4.13 4.25 9.19
C SER A 88 3.89 4.52 10.67
N HIS A 89 3.20 5.62 10.98
CA HIS A 89 3.08 6.12 12.34
C HIS A 89 1.70 6.71 12.61
N GLU A 90 1.27 6.56 13.85
CA GLU A 90 0.19 7.29 14.48
C GLU A 90 0.79 8.22 15.54
N LEU A 91 0.49 9.51 15.45
CA LEU A 91 0.96 10.54 16.36
C LEU A 91 -0.23 11.27 16.96
N VAL A 92 -0.12 11.65 18.22
CA VAL A 92 -1.14 12.41 18.93
C VAL A 92 -0.49 13.54 19.72
N THR A 93 -1.09 14.72 19.70
CA THR A 93 -0.63 15.84 20.51
C THR A 93 -0.98 15.63 21.99
N PRO A 94 -0.23 16.26 22.92
CA PRO A 94 -0.74 16.49 24.27
C PRO A 94 -2.11 17.20 24.22
N PRO A 95 -2.97 17.01 25.24
CA PRO A 95 -4.25 17.70 25.31
C PRO A 95 -4.06 19.22 25.36
N LEU A 96 -4.83 19.92 24.54
CA LEU A 96 -4.92 21.38 24.47
C LEU A 96 -6.24 21.83 25.09
N ASN A 97 -6.20 22.70 26.11
CA ASN A 97 -7.44 23.25 26.65
C ASN A 97 -7.98 24.36 25.72
N TYR A 98 -8.91 24.02 24.84
CA TYR A 98 -9.33 24.92 23.78
C TYR A 98 -10.14 26.13 24.28
N LEU A 99 -10.71 26.07 25.49
CA LEU A 99 -11.39 27.19 26.13
C LEU A 99 -10.40 28.24 26.65
N LYS A 100 -9.23 27.80 27.14
CA LYS A 100 -8.16 28.70 27.60
C LYS A 100 -7.29 29.19 26.45
N GLU A 101 -7.16 28.39 25.40
CA GLU A 101 -6.28 28.65 24.25
C GLU A 101 -7.07 28.87 22.96
N ALA A 102 -8.19 29.60 23.03
CA ALA A 102 -9.06 29.89 21.89
C ALA A 102 -8.33 30.40 20.63
N PRO A 103 -7.28 31.26 20.71
CA PRO A 103 -6.51 31.64 19.51
C PRO A 103 -5.88 30.46 18.77
N ARG A 104 -5.40 29.43 19.48
CA ARG A 104 -4.82 28.22 18.87
C ARG A 104 -5.88 27.35 18.20
N LEU A 105 -7.09 27.31 18.76
CA LEU A 105 -8.24 26.64 18.14
C LEU A 105 -8.60 27.28 16.80
N VAL A 106 -8.71 28.62 16.78
CA VAL A 106 -8.99 29.38 15.55
C VAL A 106 -7.88 29.15 14.53
N GLN A 107 -6.62 29.22 14.95
CA GLN A 107 -5.49 28.94 14.08
C GLN A 107 -5.57 27.53 13.47
N LEU A 108 -5.85 26.50 14.27
CA LEU A 108 -5.99 25.12 13.79
C LEU A 108 -7.04 25.02 12.67
N PHE A 109 -8.25 25.54 12.90
CA PHE A 109 -9.32 25.45 11.90
C PHE A 109 -9.03 26.29 10.66
N LEU A 110 -8.40 27.46 10.81
CA LEU A 110 -7.95 28.24 9.65
C LEU A 110 -6.87 27.48 8.86
N THR A 111 -5.88 26.89 9.53
CA THR A 111 -4.85 26.09 8.86
C THR A 111 -5.47 24.92 8.10
N LEU A 112 -6.42 24.19 8.69
CA LEU A 112 -7.09 23.08 8.00
C LEU A 112 -8.02 23.54 6.86
N ALA A 113 -8.69 24.68 7.02
CA ALA A 113 -9.61 25.21 6.01
C ALA A 113 -8.90 25.78 4.77
N PHE A 114 -7.68 26.30 4.94
CA PHE A 114 -6.87 26.88 3.86
C PHE A 114 -5.74 25.96 3.37
N ALA A 115 -5.58 24.78 3.96
CA ALA A 115 -4.60 23.79 3.52
C ALA A 115 -4.92 23.31 2.08
N SER A 116 -3.87 23.08 1.29
CA SER A 116 -4.02 22.42 -0.01
C SER A 116 -4.49 20.96 0.15
N GLN A 117 -4.95 20.33 -0.94
CA GLN A 117 -5.28 18.91 -0.91
C GLN A 117 -4.05 18.07 -0.51
N GLU A 118 -2.89 18.39 -1.08
CA GLU A 118 -1.63 17.79 -0.69
C GLU A 118 -1.31 17.94 0.82
N GLU A 119 -1.48 19.13 1.40
CA GLU A 119 -1.26 19.39 2.83
C GLU A 119 -2.28 18.68 3.73
N LEU A 120 -3.47 18.38 3.19
CA LEU A 120 -4.48 17.53 3.83
C LEU A 120 -4.21 16.03 3.63
N GLY A 121 -3.13 15.67 2.93
CA GLY A 121 -2.67 14.30 2.75
C GLY A 121 -3.20 13.58 1.53
N TYR A 122 -3.72 14.31 0.55
CA TYR A 122 -4.02 13.77 -0.77
C TYR A 122 -2.75 13.65 -1.62
N ASP A 123 -2.79 12.73 -2.56
CA ASP A 123 -1.78 12.49 -3.56
C ASP A 123 -2.16 13.20 -4.87
N GLU A 124 -1.43 14.25 -5.21
CA GLU A 124 -1.66 15.06 -6.42
C GLU A 124 -1.34 14.29 -7.72
N SER A 125 -0.57 13.20 -7.63
CA SER A 125 -0.25 12.34 -8.77
C SER A 125 -1.37 11.33 -9.09
N MET A 126 -2.46 11.34 -8.30
CA MET A 126 -3.62 10.48 -8.49
C MET A 126 -4.92 11.28 -8.50
N THR A 127 -5.62 11.29 -9.64
CA THR A 127 -6.90 11.97 -9.79
C THR A 127 -8.04 10.98 -9.91
N GLN A 128 -9.16 11.29 -9.25
CA GLN A 128 -10.38 10.47 -9.29
C GLN A 128 -11.34 11.04 -10.33
N PHE A 129 -12.02 10.16 -11.06
CA PHE A 129 -13.14 10.54 -11.92
C PHE A 129 -14.20 9.42 -11.97
N LYS A 130 -15.36 9.70 -12.56
CA LYS A 130 -16.40 8.68 -12.82
C LYS A 130 -16.40 8.33 -14.30
N ASP A 131 -16.47 7.05 -14.61
CA ASP A 131 -16.66 6.59 -15.99
C ASP A 131 -18.09 6.83 -16.47
N ASN A 132 -18.38 6.46 -17.73
CA ASN A 132 -19.70 6.61 -18.34
C ASN A 132 -20.80 5.81 -17.62
N CYS A 133 -20.43 4.80 -16.83
CA CYS A 133 -21.35 3.99 -16.01
C CYS A 133 -21.49 4.54 -14.58
N GLY A 134 -20.79 5.61 -14.25
CA GLY A 134 -20.76 6.20 -12.91
C GLY A 134 -19.82 5.48 -11.93
N ALA A 135 -19.06 4.49 -12.38
CA ALA A 135 -18.08 3.80 -11.55
C ALA A 135 -16.85 4.68 -11.34
N VAL A 136 -16.31 4.65 -10.13
CA VAL A 136 -15.13 5.44 -9.77
C VAL A 136 -13.88 4.81 -10.38
N GLN A 137 -13.12 5.62 -11.10
CA GLN A 137 -11.83 5.27 -11.69
C GLN A 137 -10.77 6.30 -11.28
N TYR A 138 -9.51 5.93 -11.48
CA TYR A 138 -8.36 6.74 -11.12
C TYR A 138 -7.45 6.91 -12.34
N LYS A 139 -6.95 8.13 -12.51
CA LYS A 139 -5.80 8.43 -13.37
C LYS A 139 -4.59 8.60 -12.44
N ILE A 140 -3.59 7.75 -12.65
CA ILE A 140 -2.44 7.57 -11.76
C ILE A 140 -1.16 7.85 -12.56
N GLN A 141 -0.30 8.72 -12.05
CA GLN A 141 1.03 8.93 -12.61
C GLN A 141 2.01 7.87 -12.10
N VAL A 142 2.81 7.31 -13.00
CA VAL A 142 3.97 6.48 -12.71
C VAL A 142 5.10 6.98 -13.58
N GLY A 143 6.20 7.43 -12.99
CA GLY A 143 7.26 8.12 -13.72
C GLY A 143 6.72 9.32 -14.50
N GLU A 144 6.95 9.34 -15.81
CA GLU A 144 6.49 10.39 -16.72
C GLU A 144 5.14 10.05 -17.39
N ALA A 145 4.60 8.84 -17.18
CA ALA A 145 3.40 8.37 -17.85
C ALA A 145 2.17 8.39 -16.93
N PHE A 146 0.99 8.47 -17.55
CA PHE A 146 -0.29 8.35 -16.86
C PHE A 146 -0.99 7.05 -17.24
N TYR A 147 -1.61 6.43 -16.24
CA TYR A 147 -2.36 5.19 -16.37
C TYR A 147 -3.78 5.38 -15.84
N VAL A 148 -4.76 4.82 -16.54
CA VAL A 148 -6.16 4.89 -16.17
C VAL A 148 -6.62 3.52 -15.70
N THR A 149 -7.15 3.45 -14.47
CA THR A 149 -7.65 2.19 -13.92
C THR A 149 -8.91 1.74 -14.62
N THR A 150 -9.12 0.43 -14.68
CA THR A 150 -10.35 -0.20 -15.15
C THR A 150 -11.00 -1.03 -14.04
N LYS A 151 -10.18 -1.77 -13.29
CA LYS A 151 -10.63 -2.74 -12.28
C LYS A 151 -9.60 -2.92 -11.18
N LEU A 152 -10.07 -3.10 -9.95
CA LEU A 152 -9.22 -3.53 -8.83
C LEU A 152 -8.97 -5.05 -8.92
N LEU A 153 -7.70 -5.47 -9.00
CA LEU A 153 -7.28 -6.86 -9.10
C LEU A 153 -6.97 -7.47 -7.73
N SER A 154 -6.28 -6.71 -6.87
CA SER A 154 -5.98 -7.10 -5.50
C SER A 154 -5.96 -5.89 -4.59
N ASP A 155 -6.40 -6.10 -3.35
CA ASP A 155 -6.47 -5.08 -2.32
C ASP A 155 -6.04 -5.68 -0.99
N HIS A 156 -4.73 -5.75 -0.78
CA HIS A 156 -4.15 -6.23 0.48
C HIS A 156 -4.20 -5.09 1.49
N ARG A 157 -5.40 -4.92 2.08
CA ARG A 157 -5.68 -3.98 3.15
C ARG A 157 -5.21 -4.59 4.46
N HIS A 158 -4.29 -3.93 5.16
CA HIS A 158 -3.99 -4.30 6.54
C HIS A 158 -5.08 -3.70 7.46
N ASP A 159 -5.57 -4.47 8.42
CA ASP A 159 -6.54 -4.00 9.44
C ASP A 159 -5.95 -2.97 10.43
N ALA A 160 -4.62 -2.73 10.37
CA ALA A 160 -3.93 -1.75 11.20
C ALA A 160 -3.65 -0.45 10.43
N ALA A 161 -3.67 0.70 11.14
CA ALA A 161 -3.28 2.00 10.59
C ALA A 161 -1.88 2.01 9.96
N CYS A 162 -0.98 1.21 10.53
CA CYS A 162 0.40 1.08 10.11
C CYS A 162 0.60 -0.29 9.46
N GLY A 163 1.20 -0.34 8.27
CA GLY A 163 1.39 -1.60 7.57
C GLY A 163 1.71 -1.44 6.10
N ARG A 164 2.11 -2.55 5.45
CA ARG A 164 2.13 -2.62 3.99
C ARG A 164 0.68 -2.52 3.51
N THR A 165 0.37 -1.47 2.76
CA THR A 165 -0.85 -1.40 1.96
C THR A 165 -0.39 -1.56 0.53
N THR A 166 -0.90 -2.60 -0.14
CA THR A 166 -0.62 -2.85 -1.56
C THR A 166 -1.94 -2.94 -2.28
N ARG A 167 -2.10 -2.10 -3.31
CA ARG A 167 -3.24 -2.15 -4.23
C ARG A 167 -2.73 -2.49 -5.61
N VAL A 168 -3.43 -3.38 -6.29
CA VAL A 168 -3.13 -3.75 -7.67
C VAL A 168 -4.37 -3.51 -8.50
N TRP A 169 -4.23 -2.68 -9.52
CA TRP A 169 -5.28 -2.41 -10.50
C TRP A 169 -4.91 -2.99 -11.85
N GLU A 170 -5.93 -3.42 -12.58
CA GLU A 170 -5.90 -3.42 -14.03
C GLU A 170 -6.05 -1.97 -14.48
N ALA A 171 -5.17 -1.56 -15.39
CA ALA A 171 -5.14 -0.23 -15.95
C ALA A 171 -4.73 -0.28 -17.42
N TYR A 172 -4.73 0.86 -18.09
CA TYR A 172 -4.11 1.05 -19.39
C TYR A 172 -3.37 2.38 -19.42
N ARG A 173 -2.33 2.49 -20.25
CA ARG A 173 -1.59 3.75 -20.42
C ARG A 173 -2.45 4.75 -21.20
N GLU A 174 -2.56 5.98 -20.70
CA GLU A 174 -3.51 6.99 -21.22
C GLU A 174 -3.28 7.32 -22.71
N ASP A 175 -2.02 7.38 -23.13
CA ASP A 175 -1.59 7.66 -24.50
C ASP A 175 -1.68 6.43 -25.43
N ASN A 176 -2.00 5.24 -24.91
CA ASN A 176 -2.17 4.03 -25.72
C ASN A 176 -3.61 3.93 -26.25
N PRO A 177 -3.84 4.13 -27.57
CA PRO A 177 -5.17 4.07 -28.16
C PRO A 177 -5.81 2.67 -28.09
N GLU A 178 -4.99 1.61 -28.05
CA GLU A 178 -5.48 0.23 -27.96
C GLU A 178 -5.97 -0.13 -26.55
N ARG A 179 -5.63 0.69 -25.56
CA ARG A 179 -5.97 0.48 -24.14
C ARG A 179 -5.61 -0.92 -23.65
N THR A 180 -4.45 -1.42 -24.09
CA THR A 180 -3.94 -2.74 -23.70
C THR A 180 -3.87 -2.83 -22.18
N PRO A 181 -4.48 -3.86 -21.55
CA PRO A 181 -4.46 -4.00 -20.10
C PRO A 181 -3.03 -4.20 -19.56
N VAL A 182 -2.74 -3.53 -18.45
CA VAL A 182 -1.51 -3.65 -17.65
C VAL A 182 -1.89 -3.77 -16.18
N ALA A 183 -0.99 -4.32 -15.36
CA ALA A 183 -1.19 -4.37 -13.91
C ALA A 183 -0.38 -3.25 -13.24
N LEU A 184 -1.06 -2.29 -12.60
CA LEU A 184 -0.44 -1.22 -11.82
C LEU A 184 -0.51 -1.59 -10.34
N LYS A 185 0.65 -1.71 -9.70
CA LYS A 185 0.82 -1.98 -8.27
C LYS A 185 1.30 -0.71 -7.55
N ASP A 186 0.55 -0.29 -6.55
CA ASP A 186 0.80 0.87 -5.69
C ASP A 186 1.03 0.39 -4.26
N LEU A 187 2.15 0.81 -3.66
CA LEU A 187 2.59 0.25 -2.39
C LEU A 187 3.48 1.20 -1.58
N TRP A 188 3.54 0.93 -0.28
CA TRP A 188 4.42 1.62 0.66
C TRP A 188 5.56 0.69 1.11
N THR A 189 6.75 0.91 0.54
CA THR A 189 7.96 0.12 0.82
C THR A 189 8.77 0.71 1.97
N SER A 190 9.62 -0.09 2.62
CA SER A 190 10.54 0.41 3.66
C SER A 190 11.59 1.33 3.05
N THR A 191 11.94 2.42 3.75
CA THR A 191 13.04 3.29 3.32
C THR A 191 14.34 2.48 3.16
N GLY A 192 15.05 2.72 2.05
CA GLY A 192 16.29 2.01 1.71
C GLY A 192 16.10 0.59 1.14
N ALA A 193 14.87 0.11 0.99
CA ALA A 193 14.62 -1.11 0.23
C ALA A 193 14.94 -0.90 -1.25
N ILE A 194 15.56 -1.91 -1.88
CA ILE A 194 15.75 -1.94 -3.34
C ILE A 194 14.35 -2.01 -3.98
N GLN A 195 14.13 -1.19 -5.00
CA GLN A 195 12.86 -1.16 -5.73
C GLN A 195 12.63 -2.48 -6.48
N GLU A 196 11.42 -3.01 -6.38
CA GLU A 196 11.01 -4.26 -7.06
C GLU A 196 11.25 -4.19 -8.58
N GLY A 197 11.02 -3.02 -9.18
CA GLY A 197 11.22 -2.79 -10.61
C GLY A 197 12.68 -2.94 -11.00
N THR A 198 13.58 -2.30 -10.26
CA THR A 198 15.03 -2.44 -10.46
C THR A 198 15.50 -3.88 -10.28
N GLN A 199 14.97 -4.61 -9.28
CA GLN A 199 15.30 -6.02 -9.07
C GLN A 199 14.85 -6.90 -10.23
N LEU A 200 13.64 -6.68 -10.76
CA LEU A 200 13.13 -7.42 -11.90
C LEU A 200 13.91 -7.13 -13.18
N LEU A 201 14.30 -5.89 -13.41
CA LEU A 201 15.13 -5.52 -14.57
C LEU A 201 16.51 -6.21 -14.51
N ASP A 202 17.20 -6.16 -13.38
CA ASP A 202 18.48 -6.87 -13.15
C ASP A 202 18.31 -8.40 -13.27
N LEU A 203 17.20 -8.95 -12.76
CA LEU A 203 16.88 -10.36 -12.91
C LEU A 203 16.70 -10.75 -14.38
N HIS A 204 15.95 -9.98 -15.16
CA HIS A 204 15.74 -10.25 -16.59
C HIS A 204 17.05 -10.19 -17.38
N GLU A 205 17.94 -9.26 -17.07
CA GLU A 205 19.29 -9.20 -17.68
C GLU A 205 20.08 -10.48 -17.41
N LYS A 206 20.09 -10.94 -16.15
CA LYS A 206 20.74 -12.20 -15.75
C LYS A 206 20.12 -13.43 -16.40
N LEU A 207 18.79 -13.46 -16.53
CA LEU A 207 18.06 -14.55 -17.17
C LEU A 207 18.30 -14.60 -18.68
N HIS A 208 18.46 -13.45 -19.34
CA HIS A 208 18.78 -13.39 -20.77
C HIS A 208 20.18 -13.96 -21.07
N ALA A 209 21.12 -13.81 -20.13
CA ALA A 209 22.47 -14.36 -20.25
C ALA A 209 22.56 -15.87 -19.91
N LEU A 210 21.49 -16.47 -19.38
CA LEU A 210 21.46 -17.88 -18.99
C LEU A 210 20.98 -18.78 -20.13
N GLU A 211 21.81 -19.74 -20.52
CA GLU A 211 21.35 -20.88 -21.31
C GLU A 211 20.62 -21.89 -20.40
N ASP A 212 19.37 -22.18 -20.75
CA ASP A 212 18.54 -23.18 -20.07
C ASP A 212 17.81 -24.09 -21.10
N PRO A 213 18.54 -24.92 -21.84
CA PRO A 213 17.95 -25.79 -22.85
C PRO A 213 17.00 -26.82 -22.23
N GLY A 214 15.86 -27.05 -22.87
CA GLY A 214 14.89 -28.09 -22.48
C GLY A 214 13.80 -27.65 -21.50
N THR A 215 13.65 -26.34 -21.24
CA THR A 215 12.48 -25.82 -20.52
C THR A 215 11.29 -25.58 -21.45
N PRO A 216 10.05 -25.68 -20.92
CA PRO A 216 8.84 -25.36 -21.70
C PRO A 216 8.82 -23.91 -22.19
N HIS A 217 9.40 -22.98 -21.43
CA HIS A 217 9.39 -21.55 -21.71
C HIS A 217 10.79 -20.94 -21.53
N PRO A 218 11.12 -19.86 -22.26
CA PRO A 218 12.32 -19.07 -22.01
C PRO A 218 12.40 -18.57 -20.55
N PRO A 219 13.59 -18.48 -19.94
CA PRO A 219 13.74 -18.16 -18.52
C PRO A 219 13.02 -16.90 -18.05
N GLY A 220 13.03 -15.82 -18.84
CA GLY A 220 12.34 -14.57 -18.51
C GLY A 220 10.80 -14.69 -18.46
N GLN A 221 10.20 -15.67 -19.16
CA GLN A 221 8.75 -15.80 -19.19
C GLN A 221 8.13 -16.23 -17.86
N TYR A 222 8.93 -16.78 -16.94
CA TYR A 222 8.49 -17.17 -15.60
C TYR A 222 8.36 -16.00 -14.60
N PHE A 223 8.68 -14.77 -15.02
CA PHE A 223 8.58 -13.57 -14.20
C PHE A 223 7.73 -12.50 -14.91
N LEU A 224 7.28 -11.50 -14.15
CA LEU A 224 6.57 -10.35 -14.70
C LEU A 224 7.53 -9.41 -15.43
N THR A 225 7.02 -8.71 -16.45
CA THR A 225 7.77 -7.75 -17.24
C THR A 225 7.44 -6.35 -16.77
N VAL A 226 8.45 -5.60 -16.32
CA VAL A 226 8.29 -4.21 -15.88
C VAL A 226 8.18 -3.29 -17.09
N LEU A 227 7.14 -2.46 -17.13
CA LEU A 227 6.96 -1.41 -18.13
C LEU A 227 7.39 -0.04 -17.61
N ASP A 228 7.10 0.23 -16.34
CA ASP A 228 7.34 1.53 -15.70
C ASP A 228 7.42 1.34 -14.19
N HIS A 229 8.20 2.16 -13.50
CA HIS A 229 8.23 2.19 -12.04
C HIS A 229 8.92 3.43 -11.48
N GLY A 230 8.61 3.79 -10.25
CA GLY A 230 9.27 4.89 -9.57
C GLY A 230 8.66 5.20 -8.21
N TYR A 231 9.35 6.04 -7.44
CA TYR A 231 8.75 6.66 -6.27
C TYR A 231 7.71 7.69 -6.70
N VAL A 232 6.65 7.80 -5.91
CA VAL A 232 5.67 8.88 -6.08
C VAL A 232 6.33 10.17 -5.62
N GLN A 233 6.11 11.27 -6.34
CA GLN A 233 6.69 12.57 -6.03
C GLN A 233 5.62 13.54 -5.53
N THR A 234 6.00 14.38 -4.57
CA THR A 234 5.20 15.52 -4.09
C THR A 234 5.20 16.65 -5.13
N SER A 235 4.35 17.67 -4.95
CA SER A 235 4.31 18.83 -5.85
C SER A 235 5.64 19.58 -5.97
N ASN A 236 6.53 19.42 -4.98
CA ASN A 236 7.86 20.00 -4.96
C ASN A 236 8.94 19.12 -5.64
N GLY A 237 8.56 17.97 -6.20
CA GLY A 237 9.48 17.03 -6.85
C GLY A 237 10.30 16.18 -5.89
N GLU A 238 9.93 16.13 -4.61
CA GLU A 238 10.57 15.27 -3.61
C GLU A 238 9.86 13.91 -3.58
N ASP A 239 10.60 12.83 -3.36
CA ASP A 239 10.00 11.50 -3.20
C ASP A 239 9.10 11.47 -1.96
N ASP A 240 7.93 10.87 -2.08
CA ASP A 240 6.90 10.85 -1.04
C ASP A 240 7.28 9.93 0.13
N HIS A 241 7.96 10.54 1.10
CA HIS A 241 8.51 9.90 2.29
C HIS A 241 7.67 10.24 3.54
N THR A 242 7.33 9.20 4.30
CA THR A 242 6.48 9.32 5.50
C THR A 242 7.03 10.20 6.62
N ILE A 243 8.36 10.33 6.75
CA ILE A 243 9.00 11.22 7.73
C ILE A 243 9.36 12.57 7.08
N ASP A 244 10.30 12.56 6.13
CA ASP A 244 10.86 13.76 5.52
C ASP A 244 9.80 14.72 4.98
N ASN A 245 8.80 14.26 4.23
CA ASN A 245 7.77 15.14 3.68
C ASN A 245 6.54 15.25 4.58
N MET A 246 5.93 14.12 5.00
CA MET A 246 4.66 14.18 5.73
C MET A 246 4.80 14.76 7.13
N THR A 247 5.92 14.50 7.81
CA THR A 247 6.22 15.09 9.14
C THR A 247 7.22 16.24 9.06
N ARG A 248 7.66 16.63 7.85
CA ARG A 248 8.65 17.68 7.62
C ARG A 248 9.97 17.43 8.37
N GLY A 249 10.35 16.16 8.49
CA GLY A 249 11.51 15.72 9.28
C GLY A 249 11.33 15.85 10.81
N CYS A 250 10.19 16.34 11.29
CA CYS A 250 9.90 16.56 12.70
C CYS A 250 9.26 15.33 13.35
N PHE A 251 9.96 14.20 13.32
CA PHE A 251 9.48 12.97 13.95
C PHE A 251 9.98 12.86 15.40
N PRO A 252 9.11 12.57 16.38
CA PRO A 252 9.53 12.44 17.77
C PRO A 252 10.51 11.27 17.94
N PRO A 253 11.47 11.36 18.89
CA PRO A 253 12.35 10.24 19.21
C PRO A 253 11.51 9.02 19.60
N THR A 254 11.85 7.85 19.07
CA THR A 254 11.22 6.59 19.45
C THR A 254 12.27 5.65 20.05
N ASP A 255 11.86 4.87 21.05
CA ASP A 255 12.72 3.87 21.71
C ASP A 255 12.90 2.58 20.87
N GLY A 256 12.47 2.60 19.59
CA GLY A 256 12.45 1.45 18.69
C GLY A 256 12.84 1.80 17.25
N PRO A 257 12.93 0.80 16.34
CA PRO A 257 13.23 1.05 14.94
C PRO A 257 12.15 1.94 14.32
N SER A 258 12.56 3.06 13.72
CA SER A 258 11.69 3.92 12.94
C SER A 258 11.24 3.16 11.68
N TYR A 259 9.93 2.97 11.51
CA TYR A 259 9.37 2.27 10.35
C TYR A 259 9.06 3.27 9.24
N SER A 260 10.06 4.01 8.78
CA SER A 260 9.90 4.93 7.67
C SER A 260 9.60 4.18 6.37
N ARG A 261 8.67 4.73 5.60
CA ARG A 261 8.22 4.20 4.32
C ARG A 261 8.31 5.23 3.20
N MET A 262 8.49 4.71 2.00
CA MET A 262 8.48 5.39 0.71
C MET A 262 7.28 4.92 -0.11
N HIS A 263 6.58 5.84 -0.75
CA HIS A 263 5.50 5.53 -1.67
C HIS A 263 6.06 5.17 -3.05
N TYR A 264 5.71 4.00 -3.55
CA TYR A 264 6.28 3.43 -4.76
C TYR A 264 5.19 2.86 -5.67
N ARG A 265 5.40 2.95 -6.98
CA ARG A 265 4.53 2.38 -8.00
C ARG A 265 5.32 1.60 -9.02
N ILE A 266 4.71 0.53 -9.52
CA ILE A 266 5.25 -0.29 -10.59
C ILE A 266 4.14 -0.77 -11.51
N VAL A 267 4.42 -0.78 -12.81
CA VAL A 267 3.51 -1.25 -13.86
C VAL A 267 4.11 -2.48 -14.51
N PHE A 268 3.32 -3.55 -14.55
CA PHE A 268 3.65 -4.78 -15.23
C PHE A 268 2.87 -4.91 -16.53
N LYS A 269 3.53 -5.47 -17.55
CA LYS A 269 2.89 -5.77 -18.84
C LYS A 269 1.75 -6.77 -18.67
N GLU A 270 1.94 -7.76 -17.83
CA GLU A 270 1.01 -8.88 -17.67
C GLU A 270 -0.06 -8.61 -16.61
N VAL A 271 -1.30 -8.94 -16.94
CA VAL A 271 -2.42 -9.06 -16.00
C VAL A 271 -2.71 -10.54 -15.80
N GLY A 272 -2.47 -11.04 -14.59
CA GLY A 272 -2.55 -12.47 -14.27
C GLY A 272 -3.61 -12.82 -13.24
N THR A 273 -3.98 -14.11 -13.21
CA THR A 273 -4.88 -14.65 -12.17
C THR A 273 -4.07 -15.40 -11.12
N PRO A 274 -4.15 -15.02 -9.83
CA PRO A 274 -3.48 -15.74 -8.75
C PRO A 274 -3.93 -17.21 -8.66
N VAL A 275 -3.00 -18.11 -8.31
CA VAL A 275 -3.27 -19.55 -8.24
C VAL A 275 -4.45 -19.90 -7.32
N HIS A 276 -4.58 -19.19 -6.19
CA HIS A 276 -5.69 -19.42 -5.25
C HIS A 276 -7.08 -19.04 -5.80
N ASN A 277 -7.14 -18.30 -6.91
CA ASN A 277 -8.39 -17.93 -7.58
C ASN A 277 -8.73 -18.83 -8.77
N LEU A 278 -7.80 -19.69 -9.21
CA LEU A 278 -8.02 -20.62 -10.31
C LEU A 278 -9.06 -21.68 -9.94
N GLN A 279 -9.97 -21.97 -10.87
CA GLN A 279 -11.06 -22.94 -10.67
C GLN A 279 -10.78 -24.29 -11.34
N CYS A 280 -9.63 -24.43 -12.01
CA CYS A 280 -9.26 -25.63 -12.77
C CYS A 280 -7.96 -26.23 -12.23
N LEU A 281 -8.02 -27.50 -11.80
CA LEU A 281 -6.85 -28.20 -11.25
C LEU A 281 -5.68 -28.27 -12.25
N SER A 282 -5.96 -28.44 -13.54
CA SER A 282 -4.88 -28.51 -14.55
C SER A 282 -4.14 -27.17 -14.70
N GLU A 283 -4.85 -26.06 -14.53
CA GLU A 283 -4.26 -24.71 -14.51
C GLU A 283 -3.45 -24.48 -13.25
N VAL A 284 -3.98 -24.88 -12.09
CA VAL A 284 -3.25 -24.85 -10.80
C VAL A 284 -1.95 -25.63 -10.91
N MET A 285 -2.01 -26.88 -11.40
CA MET A 285 -0.82 -27.73 -11.52
C MET A 285 0.19 -27.16 -12.50
N ARG A 286 -0.25 -26.53 -13.59
CA ARG A 286 0.64 -25.85 -14.55
C ARG A 286 1.33 -24.64 -13.92
N ALA A 287 0.56 -23.77 -13.27
CA ALA A 287 1.10 -22.59 -12.61
C ALA A 287 2.12 -22.95 -11.52
N LEU A 288 1.85 -24.00 -10.74
CA LEU A 288 2.78 -24.52 -9.73
C LEU A 288 4.04 -25.11 -10.38
N ALA A 289 3.91 -25.89 -11.45
CA ALA A 289 5.06 -26.45 -12.17
C ALA A 289 5.97 -25.33 -12.71
N ASP A 290 5.40 -24.31 -13.34
CA ASP A 290 6.15 -23.16 -13.85
C ASP A 290 6.77 -22.33 -12.71
N ALA A 291 6.08 -22.16 -11.58
CA ALA A 291 6.65 -21.53 -10.39
C ALA A 291 7.87 -22.29 -9.85
N THR A 292 7.88 -23.63 -9.90
CA THR A 292 9.09 -24.39 -9.53
C THR A 292 10.25 -24.14 -10.48
N GLN A 293 9.98 -23.89 -11.76
CA GLN A 293 11.00 -23.52 -12.74
C GLN A 293 11.56 -22.12 -12.45
N ALA A 294 10.69 -21.17 -12.09
CA ALA A 294 11.10 -19.84 -11.64
C ALA A 294 12.05 -19.91 -10.42
N LEU A 295 11.67 -20.68 -9.40
CA LEU A 295 12.48 -20.87 -8.19
C LEU A 295 13.83 -21.55 -8.48
N ARG A 296 13.85 -22.54 -9.37
CA ARG A 296 15.08 -23.18 -9.84
C ARG A 296 16.03 -22.18 -10.51
N LEU A 297 15.49 -21.27 -11.33
CA LEU A 297 16.27 -20.22 -11.99
C LEU A 297 16.84 -19.22 -10.98
N LEU A 298 16.03 -18.75 -10.02
CA LEU A 298 16.51 -17.91 -8.92
C LEU A 298 17.66 -18.59 -8.16
N TYR A 299 17.51 -19.86 -7.82
CA TYR A 299 18.55 -20.62 -7.13
C TYR A 299 19.86 -20.71 -7.92
N ARG A 300 19.79 -20.96 -9.24
CA ARG A 300 20.97 -20.97 -10.12
C ARG A 300 21.69 -19.62 -10.09
N LEU A 301 20.93 -18.52 -10.08
CA LEU A 301 21.44 -17.15 -9.94
C LEU A 301 21.92 -16.79 -8.53
N GLY A 302 21.79 -17.68 -7.55
CA GLY A 302 22.16 -17.39 -6.16
C GLY A 302 21.16 -16.53 -5.41
N LEU A 303 19.91 -16.48 -5.88
CA LEU A 303 18.84 -15.66 -5.35
C LEU A 303 17.75 -16.51 -4.68
N ILE A 304 17.14 -15.96 -3.63
CA ILE A 304 15.99 -16.55 -2.93
C ILE A 304 14.85 -15.55 -2.81
N HIS A 305 13.62 -16.01 -3.07
CA HIS A 305 12.41 -15.18 -3.10
C HIS A 305 11.95 -14.70 -1.71
N ARG A 306 11.97 -15.62 -0.73
CA ARG A 306 11.57 -15.43 0.69
C ARG A 306 10.09 -15.14 0.97
N ASP A 307 9.27 -14.88 -0.04
CA ASP A 307 7.81 -14.73 0.16
C ASP A 307 6.96 -15.48 -0.88
N VAL A 308 7.21 -16.78 -1.03
CA VAL A 308 6.42 -17.62 -1.94
C VAL A 308 5.08 -17.93 -1.28
N SER A 309 3.98 -17.59 -1.95
CA SER A 309 2.62 -17.85 -1.49
C SER A 309 1.70 -18.14 -2.68
N ALA A 310 0.50 -18.67 -2.42
CA ALA A 310 -0.49 -18.87 -3.48
C ALA A 310 -1.01 -17.55 -4.09
N GLY A 311 -0.75 -16.40 -3.44
CA GLY A 311 -1.02 -15.07 -3.97
C GLY A 311 0.05 -14.56 -4.93
N ASN A 312 1.29 -15.03 -4.76
CA ASN A 312 2.46 -14.57 -5.51
C ASN A 312 2.80 -15.47 -6.71
N ILE A 313 1.92 -16.41 -7.04
CA ILE A 313 2.01 -17.23 -8.26
C ILE A 313 0.80 -16.89 -9.12
N LEU A 314 1.05 -16.36 -10.31
CA LEU A 314 0.04 -15.91 -11.26
C LEU A 314 0.04 -16.81 -12.49
N LEU A 315 -1.13 -17.07 -13.06
CA LEU A 315 -1.24 -17.65 -14.40
C LEU A 315 -1.52 -16.54 -15.42
N VAL A 316 -0.70 -16.45 -16.46
CA VAL A 316 -0.82 -15.48 -17.55
C VAL A 316 -0.68 -16.21 -18.87
N ASP A 317 -1.70 -16.16 -19.72
CA ASP A 317 -1.71 -16.78 -21.06
C ASP A 317 -1.25 -18.25 -21.06
N GLY A 318 -1.61 -19.00 -20.01
CA GLY A 318 -1.25 -20.40 -19.83
C GLY A 318 0.14 -20.65 -19.26
N VAL A 319 0.91 -19.62 -18.88
CA VAL A 319 2.23 -19.74 -18.26
C VAL A 319 2.16 -19.27 -16.80
N GLY A 320 2.70 -20.07 -15.87
CA GLY A 320 2.86 -19.66 -14.48
C GLY A 320 4.01 -18.67 -14.31
N LYS A 321 3.75 -17.59 -13.57
CA LYS A 321 4.70 -16.53 -13.27
C LYS A 321 4.82 -16.32 -11.77
N LEU A 322 6.05 -16.20 -11.28
CA LEU A 322 6.35 -15.83 -9.90
C LEU A 322 6.41 -14.29 -9.81
N SER A 323 5.65 -13.73 -8.87
CA SER A 323 5.53 -12.29 -8.64
C SER A 323 5.94 -11.90 -7.21
N ASP A 324 5.97 -10.60 -6.93
CA ASP A 324 6.26 -10.04 -5.61
C ASP A 324 7.69 -10.31 -5.14
N LEU A 325 8.63 -9.75 -5.89
CA LEU A 325 10.07 -9.92 -5.62
C LEU A 325 10.60 -8.95 -4.56
N GLU A 326 9.75 -8.24 -3.80
CA GLU A 326 10.18 -7.20 -2.84
C GLU A 326 11.24 -7.70 -1.83
N TYR A 327 11.22 -9.00 -1.52
CA TYR A 327 12.16 -9.64 -0.62
C TYR A 327 13.25 -10.45 -1.29
N LEU A 328 13.42 -10.36 -2.60
CA LEU A 328 14.48 -11.07 -3.30
C LEU A 328 15.85 -10.71 -2.71
N ARG A 329 16.66 -11.72 -2.40
CA ARG A 329 18.01 -11.54 -1.85
C ARG A 329 19.00 -12.54 -2.41
N SER A 330 20.27 -12.16 -2.46
CA SER A 330 21.36 -13.09 -2.68
C SER A 330 21.60 -13.93 -1.43
N PHE A 331 21.71 -15.25 -1.58
CA PHE A 331 22.21 -16.15 -0.53
C PHE A 331 23.69 -16.50 -0.73
N LYS A 332 24.33 -15.93 -1.77
CA LYS A 332 25.77 -16.06 -2.03
C LYS A 332 26.46 -14.74 -1.63
N GLY A 333 27.24 -14.76 -0.55
CA GLY A 333 28.03 -13.61 -0.07
C GLY A 333 28.06 -13.50 1.46
N PRO A 334 28.96 -12.66 2.04
CA PRO A 334 28.96 -12.42 3.49
C PRO A 334 27.63 -11.76 3.89
N SER A 335 26.97 -12.32 4.92
CA SER A 335 25.72 -11.80 5.47
C SER A 335 25.89 -10.35 5.93
N SER A 336 25.46 -9.40 5.12
CA SER A 336 25.74 -7.98 5.35
C SER A 336 24.45 -7.21 5.66
N SER A 337 23.73 -7.56 6.74
CA SER A 337 22.94 -6.61 7.54
C SER A 337 22.25 -7.26 8.76
N GLN A 338 21.90 -6.46 9.77
CA GLN A 338 20.95 -6.84 10.83
C GLN A 338 19.52 -7.09 10.29
N LEU A 339 19.18 -6.57 9.10
CA LEU A 339 17.90 -6.84 8.42
C LEU A 339 17.76 -8.29 7.95
N ASP A 340 18.86 -9.02 7.73
CA ASP A 340 18.82 -10.43 7.30
C ASP A 340 18.25 -11.39 8.36
N ARG A 341 18.13 -10.93 9.62
CA ARG A 341 17.63 -11.74 10.75
C ARG A 341 16.15 -11.54 11.06
N HIS A 342 15.45 -10.67 10.34
CA HIS A 342 14.00 -10.54 10.51
C HIS A 342 13.31 -11.70 9.79
N VAL A 343 12.40 -12.37 10.50
CA VAL A 343 11.49 -13.34 9.92
C VAL A 343 10.56 -12.57 9.00
N ILE A 344 10.69 -12.82 7.70
CA ILE A 344 9.96 -12.14 6.63
C ILE A 344 9.29 -13.23 5.79
N GLY A 345 8.08 -12.93 5.32
CA GLY A 345 7.29 -13.82 4.48
C GLY A 345 5.89 -14.04 5.03
N THR A 346 5.03 -14.63 4.21
CA THR A 346 3.68 -15.00 4.62
C THR A 346 3.75 -16.08 5.71
N ALA A 347 3.15 -15.82 6.88
CA ALA A 347 3.35 -16.62 8.08
C ALA A 347 3.07 -18.12 7.89
N ASP A 348 1.99 -18.46 7.18
CA ASP A 348 1.59 -19.85 6.90
C ASP A 348 2.51 -20.58 5.91
N TYR A 349 3.34 -19.84 5.17
CA TYR A 349 4.27 -20.35 4.15
C TYR A 349 5.74 -20.21 4.55
N THR A 350 6.01 -19.64 5.74
CA THR A 350 7.37 -19.47 6.24
C THR A 350 7.97 -20.83 6.56
N SER A 351 9.19 -21.09 6.08
CA SER A 351 9.85 -22.37 6.31
C SER A 351 10.19 -22.58 7.79
N GLY A 352 10.21 -23.84 8.23
CA GLY A 352 10.38 -24.19 9.64
C GLY A 352 11.72 -23.71 10.21
N GLU A 353 12.77 -23.73 9.41
CA GLU A 353 14.09 -23.21 9.76
C GLU A 353 14.08 -21.68 9.92
N VAL A 354 13.34 -20.96 9.08
CA VAL A 354 13.21 -19.50 9.16
C VAL A 354 12.37 -19.10 10.38
N ALA A 355 11.24 -19.77 10.58
CA ALA A 355 10.39 -19.59 11.77
C ALA A 355 11.15 -19.90 13.07
N ALA A 356 12.04 -20.90 13.05
CA ALA A 356 12.87 -21.27 14.20
C ALA A 356 14.15 -20.42 14.34
N ARG A 357 14.45 -19.52 13.40
CA ARG A 357 15.73 -18.76 13.33
C ARG A 357 16.97 -19.66 13.37
N ARG A 358 16.91 -20.80 12.68
CA ARG A 358 17.98 -21.83 12.62
C ARG A 358 18.54 -21.95 11.20
N TYR A 359 19.06 -20.86 10.63
CA TYR A 359 19.63 -20.84 9.28
C TYR A 359 20.83 -19.89 9.17
#